data_AF-A0AAN7UNT1-F1
#
_entry.id   AF-A0AAN7UNT1-F1
#
_cell.length_a   1.000
_cell.length_b   1.000
_cell.length_c   1.000
_cell.angle_alpha   90.00
_cell.angle_beta   90.00
_cell.angle_gamma   90.00
#
_symmetry.space_group_name_H-M   'P 1'
#
loop_
_entity.id
_entity.type
_entity.pdbx_description
1 polymer ?
#
loop_
_entity_poly.entity_id
_entity_poly.type
_entity_poly.pdbx_seq_one_letter_code
_entity_poly.pdbx_strand_id
1 'polypeptide(L)'
;MDEKQRVVSLVDAQTKALRLFDEIATDLIRPGVSEKELSKEIHELGARRHGIQTHWHKRVVRSGPNTLQPYNENPPDRIIGADDILFVDLGPVFEAWEADFGRTVS
;
A
#
# COMPACT_ATOMS: atom_id res chain seq x y z
N MET A 1 -19.23 11.91 -20.42
CA MET A 1 -18.60 12.41 -19.18
C MET A 1 -18.02 13.78 -19.48
N ASP A 2 -18.45 14.79 -18.74
CA ASP A 2 -17.87 16.14 -18.80
C ASP A 2 -16.44 16.10 -18.25
N GLU A 3 -15.51 16.80 -18.90
CA GLU A 3 -14.08 16.82 -18.56
C GLU A 3 -13.87 17.34 -17.14
N LYS A 4 -14.69 18.31 -16.70
CA LYS A 4 -14.69 18.81 -15.32
C LYS A 4 -15.02 17.73 -14.31
N GLN A 5 -15.95 16.84 -14.63
CA GLN A 5 -16.37 15.77 -13.72
C GLN A 5 -15.30 14.70 -13.58
N ARG A 6 -14.53 14.43 -14.65
CA ARG A 6 -13.35 13.54 -14.59
C ARG A 6 -12.25 14.12 -13.69
N VAL A 7 -11.96 15.41 -13.82
CA VAL A 7 -10.93 16.08 -13.00
C VAL A 7 -11.30 16.03 -11.51
N VAL A 8 -12.57 16.29 -11.16
CA VAL A 8 -13.03 16.21 -9.77
C VAL A 8 -12.88 14.79 -9.22
N SER A 9 -13.26 13.76 -9.98
CA SER A 9 -13.08 12.37 -9.57
C SER A 9 -11.61 11.99 -9.36
N LEU A 10 -10.69 12.49 -10.22
CA LEU A 10 -9.26 12.24 -10.09
C LEU A 10 -8.65 12.89 -8.83
N VAL A 11 -9.09 14.10 -8.48
CA VAL A 11 -8.63 14.80 -7.27
C VAL A 11 -9.14 14.11 -6.00
N ASP A 12 -10.40 13.65 -6.02
CA ASP A 12 -10.99 12.89 -4.90
C ASP A 12 -10.27 11.54 -4.70
N ALA A 13 -9.99 10.83 -5.80
CA ALA A 13 -9.18 9.62 -5.83
C ALA A 13 -7.80 9.81 -5.18
N GLN A 14 -7.08 10.86 -5.59
CA GLN A 14 -5.77 11.20 -5.03
C GLN A 14 -5.86 11.52 -3.53
N THR A 15 -6.88 12.26 -3.11
CA THR A 15 -7.06 12.64 -1.70
C THR A 15 -7.31 11.41 -0.81
N LYS A 16 -8.11 10.46 -1.29
CA LYS A 16 -8.36 9.20 -0.57
C LYS A 16 -7.11 8.32 -0.51
N ALA A 17 -6.34 8.24 -1.60
CA ALA A 17 -5.08 7.53 -1.63
C ALA A 17 -4.09 8.11 -0.60
N LEU A 18 -3.90 9.43 -0.58
CA LEU A 18 -3.02 10.11 0.39
C LEU A 18 -3.43 9.81 1.84
N ARG A 19 -4.74 9.82 2.12
CA ARG A 19 -5.27 9.51 3.45
C ARG A 19 -5.02 8.05 3.84
N LEU A 20 -5.23 7.11 2.92
CA LEU A 20 -4.91 5.70 3.15
C LEU A 20 -3.42 5.52 3.47
N PHE A 21 -2.52 6.20 2.73
CA PHE A 21 -1.09 6.11 2.99
C PHE A 21 -0.68 6.65 4.35
N ASP A 22 -1.28 7.78 4.76
CA ASP A 22 -1.04 8.34 6.09
C ASP A 22 -1.45 7.35 7.18
N GLU A 23 -2.66 6.78 7.09
CA GLU A 23 -3.16 5.79 8.05
C GLU A 23 -2.30 4.52 8.09
N ILE A 24 -1.79 4.03 6.95
CA ILE A 24 -0.87 2.89 6.91
C ILE A 24 0.42 3.24 7.65
N ALA A 25 0.99 4.41 7.35
CA ALA A 25 2.27 4.84 7.91
C ALA A 25 2.20 5.10 9.41
N THR A 26 1.08 5.63 9.92
CA THR A 26 0.92 5.96 11.34
C THR A 26 0.43 4.79 12.18
N ASP A 27 -0.48 3.96 11.64
CA ASP A 27 -1.25 3.01 12.46
C ASP A 27 -0.77 1.56 12.27
N LEU A 28 -0.17 1.21 11.13
CA LEU A 28 0.12 -0.18 10.78
C LEU A 28 1.62 -0.50 10.74
N ILE A 29 2.46 0.38 10.20
CA ILE A 29 3.90 0.09 10.06
C ILE A 29 4.56 0.03 11.44
N ARG A 30 5.14 -1.12 11.78
CA ARG A 30 5.88 -1.35 13.03
C ARG A 30 6.84 -2.54 12.88
N PRO A 31 7.92 -2.62 13.68
CA PRO A 31 8.75 -3.82 13.74
C PRO A 31 7.98 -5.01 14.34
N GLY A 32 8.38 -6.24 14.00
CA GLY A 32 7.87 -7.46 14.64
C GLY A 32 6.61 -8.06 13.98
N VAL A 33 6.00 -7.38 13.01
CA VAL A 33 4.92 -7.91 12.16
C VAL A 33 5.50 -8.49 10.87
N SER A 34 4.87 -9.53 10.29
CA SER A 34 5.31 -10.09 9.02
C SER A 34 4.84 -9.29 7.81
N GLU A 35 5.53 -9.40 6.68
CA GLU A 35 5.12 -8.77 5.42
C GLU A 35 3.70 -9.18 5.01
N LYS A 36 3.37 -10.47 5.15
CA LYS A 36 2.01 -10.97 4.88
C LYS A 36 0.97 -10.41 5.83
N GLU A 37 1.30 -10.30 7.11
CA GLU A 37 0.37 -9.77 8.12
C GLU A 37 0.11 -8.28 7.88
N LEU A 38 1.15 -7.48 7.61
CA LEU A 38 0.99 -6.07 7.23
C LEU A 38 0.17 -5.93 5.93
N SER A 39 0.41 -6.78 4.93
CA SER A 39 -0.38 -6.78 3.69
C SER A 39 -1.88 -7.05 3.93
N LYS A 40 -2.18 -7.93 4.89
CA LYS A 40 -3.56 -8.24 5.31
C LYS A 40 -4.19 -7.06 6.04
N GLU A 41 -3.49 -6.45 6.99
CA GLU A 41 -3.98 -5.28 7.73
C GLU A 41 -4.30 -4.09 6.80
N ILE A 42 -3.42 -3.83 5.82
CA ILE A 42 -3.62 -2.80 4.80
C ILE A 42 -4.89 -3.08 3.98
N HIS A 43 -5.09 -4.34 3.57
CA HIS A 43 -6.29 -4.73 2.82
C HIS A 43 -7.57 -4.52 3.64
N GLU A 44 -7.56 -4.91 4.91
CA GLU A 44 -8.70 -4.72 5.82
C GLU A 44 -8.97 -3.24 6.11
N LEU A 45 -7.94 -2.40 6.18
CA LEU A 45 -8.06 -0.95 6.32
C LEU A 45 -8.74 -0.33 5.10
N GLY A 46 -8.25 -0.66 3.90
CA GLY A 46 -8.79 -0.18 2.63
C GLY A 46 -10.26 -0.58 2.44
N ALA A 47 -10.61 -1.83 2.77
CA ALA A 47 -11.99 -2.29 2.69
C ALA A 47 -12.91 -1.57 3.69
N ARG A 48 -12.50 -1.44 4.96
CA ARG A 48 -13.35 -0.90 6.03
C ARG A 48 -13.51 0.63 5.98
N ARG A 49 -12.45 1.37 5.71
CA ARG A 49 -12.45 2.85 5.81
C ARG A 49 -12.57 3.55 4.46
N HIS A 50 -12.16 2.89 3.38
CA HIS A 50 -12.05 3.52 2.06
C HIS A 50 -12.94 2.87 0.99
N GLY A 51 -13.66 1.79 1.32
CA GLY A 51 -14.60 1.12 0.43
C GLY A 51 -13.95 0.43 -0.78
N ILE A 52 -12.65 0.13 -0.69
CA ILE A 52 -11.87 -0.43 -1.80
C ILE A 52 -12.22 -1.91 -1.97
N GLN A 53 -12.75 -2.29 -3.15
CA GLN A 53 -13.20 -3.67 -3.40
C GLN A 53 -12.40 -4.43 -4.46
N THR A 54 -11.94 -3.75 -5.50
CA THR A 54 -11.12 -4.34 -6.58
C THR A 54 -9.64 -4.03 -6.37
N HIS A 55 -8.76 -4.78 -7.03
CA HIS A 55 -7.31 -4.51 -7.11
C HIS A 55 -6.88 -4.83 -8.54
N TRP A 56 -6.14 -3.93 -9.20
CA TRP A 56 -5.73 -4.11 -10.60
C TRP A 56 -4.53 -5.04 -10.75
N HIS A 57 -3.71 -5.13 -9.70
CA HIS A 57 -2.58 -6.05 -9.63
C HIS A 57 -2.40 -6.57 -8.20
N LYS A 58 -1.42 -7.46 -8.05
CA LYS A 58 -1.02 -8.04 -6.77
C LYS A 58 -0.50 -6.92 -5.86
N ARG A 59 -0.96 -6.90 -4.60
CA ARG A 59 -0.35 -6.07 -3.55
C ARG A 59 1.02 -6.61 -3.16
N VAL A 60 2.00 -5.74 -3.02
CA VAL A 60 3.36 -6.11 -2.62
C VAL A 60 3.74 -5.35 -1.35
N VAL A 61 4.13 -6.08 -0.31
CA VAL A 61 4.73 -5.55 0.91
C VAL A 61 6.04 -6.30 1.09
N ARG A 62 7.15 -5.59 1.15
CA ARG A 62 8.51 -6.14 1.21
C ARG A 62 9.39 -5.33 2.14
N SER A 63 10.27 -5.99 2.86
CA SER A 63 11.13 -5.40 3.88
C SER A 63 12.57 -5.87 3.73
N GLY A 64 13.52 -4.99 4.02
CA GLY A 64 14.96 -5.30 4.00
C GLY A 64 15.38 -5.96 2.68
N PRO A 65 16.10 -7.10 2.71
CA PRO A 65 16.49 -7.88 1.53
C PRO A 65 15.37 -8.19 0.53
N ASN A 66 14.11 -8.32 0.96
CA ASN A 66 13.00 -8.60 0.04
C ASN A 66 12.71 -7.42 -0.88
N THR A 67 13.10 -6.20 -0.52
CA THR A 67 12.92 -5.00 -1.36
C THR A 67 13.72 -5.03 -2.67
N LEU A 68 14.75 -5.87 -2.76
CA LEU A 68 15.59 -6.04 -3.96
C LEU A 68 15.02 -7.06 -4.95
N GLN A 69 13.94 -7.75 -4.59
CA GLN A 69 13.38 -8.80 -5.43
C GLN A 69 12.62 -8.21 -6.63
N PRO A 70 12.66 -8.84 -7.81
CA PRO A 70 11.80 -8.45 -8.94
C PRO A 70 10.31 -8.48 -8.58
N TYR A 71 9.48 -7.68 -9.24
CA TYR A 71 8.04 -7.59 -8.95
C TYR A 71 7.30 -8.95 -9.05
N ASN A 72 7.66 -9.77 -10.04
CA ASN A 72 7.05 -11.09 -10.27
C ASN A 72 7.44 -12.16 -9.24
N GLU A 73 8.47 -11.92 -8.43
CA GLU A 73 8.94 -12.87 -7.43
C GLU A 73 8.08 -12.89 -6.16
N ASN A 74 8.08 -14.03 -5.48
CA ASN A 74 7.39 -14.23 -4.21
C ASN A 74 8.41 -14.71 -3.17
N PRO A 75 9.26 -13.81 -2.64
CA PRO A 75 10.21 -14.20 -1.61
C PRO A 75 9.48 -14.75 -0.36
N PRO A 76 10.18 -15.54 0.47
CA PRO A 76 9.61 -16.02 1.73
C PRO A 76 9.13 -14.85 2.60
N ASP A 77 8.03 -15.10 3.32
CA ASP A 77 7.53 -14.16 4.33
C ASP A 77 8.60 -13.97 5.41
N ARG A 78 8.79 -12.73 5.85
CA ARG A 78 9.72 -12.38 6.91
C ARG A 78 9.08 -11.40 7.89
N ILE A 79 9.67 -11.35 9.07
CA ILE A 79 9.38 -10.33 10.07
C ILE A 79 10.11 -9.04 9.70
N ILE A 80 9.39 -7.93 9.76
CA ILE A 80 9.91 -6.59 9.52
C ILE A 80 10.80 -6.18 10.70
N GLY A 81 12.05 -5.83 10.42
CA GLY A 81 13.02 -5.33 11.39
C GLY A 81 12.88 -3.84 11.68
N ALA A 82 13.44 -3.40 12.80
CA ALA A 82 13.39 -2.00 13.25
C ALA A 82 14.22 -1.01 12.42
N ASP A 83 15.00 -1.49 11.45
CA ASP A 83 15.79 -0.65 10.52
C ASP A 83 15.57 -1.08 9.06
N ASP A 84 14.56 -1.93 8.81
CA ASP A 84 14.28 -2.39 7.45
C ASP A 84 13.72 -1.23 6.61
N ILE A 85 14.22 -1.12 5.39
CA ILE A 85 13.50 -0.39 4.34
C ILE A 85 12.24 -1.18 4.03
N LEU A 86 11.09 -0.53 4.12
CA LEU A 86 9.80 -1.10 3.75
C LEU A 86 9.37 -0.55 2.39
N PHE A 87 9.13 -1.45 1.44
CA PHE A 87 8.52 -1.19 0.15
C PHE A 87 7.08 -1.68 0.17
N VAL A 88 6.14 -0.77 -0.01
CA VAL A 88 4.71 -1.08 -0.10
C VAL A 88 4.20 -0.53 -1.42
N ASP A 89 3.85 -1.47 -2.30
CA ASP A 89 3.21 -1.22 -3.58
C ASP A 89 1.78 -1.73 -3.47
N LEU A 90 0.88 -0.76 -3.45
CA LEU A 90 -0.55 -1.02 -3.46
C LEU A 90 -1.05 -0.68 -4.85
N GLY A 91 -1.71 -1.66 -5.45
CA GLY A 91 -2.65 -1.38 -6.53
C GLY A 91 -4.09 -1.27 -6.05
N PRO A 92 -4.60 -0.10 -5.62
CA PRO A 92 -6.04 0.13 -5.47
C PRO A 92 -6.52 1.25 -6.42
N VAL A 93 -7.43 1.03 -7.38
CA VAL A 93 -8.91 1.13 -7.22
C VAL A 93 -9.49 2.47 -6.76
N PHE A 94 -8.69 3.52 -6.86
CA PHE A 94 -9.23 4.86 -7.11
C PHE A 94 -9.02 5.22 -8.58
N GLU A 95 -9.87 4.68 -9.46
CA GLU A 95 -9.97 5.01 -10.91
C GLU A 95 -8.69 5.56 -11.58
N ALA A 96 -7.56 4.83 -11.46
CA ALA A 96 -6.27 5.01 -12.16
C ALA A 96 -5.04 5.56 -11.39
N TRP A 97 -4.84 5.26 -10.10
CA TRP A 97 -3.56 5.59 -9.44
C TRP A 97 -2.85 4.36 -8.85
N GLU A 98 -1.60 4.18 -9.29
CA GLU A 98 -0.55 3.32 -8.72
C GLU A 98 0.21 4.15 -7.69
N ALA A 99 0.56 3.57 -6.54
CA ALA A 99 1.34 4.30 -5.55
C ALA A 99 2.28 3.37 -4.77
N ASP A 100 3.56 3.72 -4.89
CA ASP A 100 4.70 3.12 -4.20
C ASP A 100 5.18 4.06 -3.11
N PHE A 101 5.45 3.54 -1.92
CA PHE A 101 6.20 4.30 -0.91
C PHE A 101 7.32 3.48 -0.27
N GLY A 102 8.40 4.18 0.04
CA GLY A 102 9.53 3.68 0.82
C GLY A 102 9.64 4.43 2.15
N ARG A 103 9.66 3.71 3.28
CA ARG A 103 10.02 4.29 4.58
C ARG A 103 10.97 3.37 5.35
N THR A 104 11.83 3.99 6.14
CA THR A 104 12.61 3.31 7.18
C THR A 104 11.71 3.13 8.39
N VAL A 105 11.55 1.89 8.85
CA VAL A 105 10.92 1.60 10.14
C VAL A 105 11.85 2.12 11.24
N SER A 106 11.32 2.70 12.33
CA SER A 106 12.08 3.20 13.48
C SER A 106 11.32 2.97 14.77
#